data_AF-A0A7C1YII0-F1
#
_entry.id   AF-A0A7C1YII0-F1
#
_cell.length_a   1.000
_cell.length_b   1.000
_cell.length_c   1.000
_cell.angle_alpha   90.00
_cell.angle_beta   90.00
_cell.angle_gamma   90.00
#
_symmetry.space_group_name_H-M   'P 1'
#
loop_
_entity.id
_entity.type
_entity.pdbx_description
1 polymer ?
#
loop_
_entity_poly.entity_id
_entity_poly.type
_entity_poly.pdbx_seq_one_letter_code
_entity_poly.pdbx_strand_id
1 'polypeptide(L)'
;MLDFLKLSTAIQDVGRQASSLRKKIERLKRQRESLETAALPRSEFADMLCEMVDASGERFLLNLNASVRHMYHKPNIDIQGRHINVLTATGAGGGHQLHQENLLWVFRDQIKDALRKAVDLLPDYPDEVGPPKAERPALIKKLDKEIANLERQDAELRQQAEAAGIQIGRIKPPERQEKYAGGIPGNREAAKAKP
;
A
#
# COMPACT_ATOMS: atom_id res chain seq x y z
N MET A 1 48.34 33.86 24.07
CA MET A 1 48.81 32.59 23.50
C MET A 1 47.57 31.81 23.08
N LEU A 2 47.35 31.59 21.78
CA LEU A 2 46.18 30.86 21.27
C LEU A 2 46.34 29.37 21.58
N ASP A 3 45.33 28.77 22.22
CA ASP A 3 45.37 27.40 22.71
C ASP A 3 44.90 26.44 21.59
N PHE A 4 45.82 26.12 20.68
CA PHE A 4 45.56 25.32 19.47
C PHE A 4 44.96 23.94 19.76
N LEU A 5 45.31 23.36 20.91
CA LEU A 5 44.78 22.08 21.38
C LEU A 5 43.26 22.15 21.59
N LYS A 6 42.77 23.21 22.25
CA LYS A 6 41.33 23.42 22.49
C LYS A 6 40.54 23.61 21.20
N LEU A 7 41.11 24.31 20.22
CA LEU A 7 40.49 24.50 18.92
C LEU A 7 40.35 23.17 18.15
N SER A 8 41.41 22.36 18.13
CA SER A 8 41.41 21.05 17.47
C SER A 8 40.36 20.12 18.08
N THR A 9 40.26 20.06 19.40
CA THR A 9 39.25 19.25 20.10
C THR A 9 37.83 19.74 19.77
N ALA A 10 37.58 21.05 19.77
CA ALA A 10 36.26 21.59 19.43
C ALA A 10 35.83 21.24 17.99
N ILE A 11 36.75 21.32 17.02
CA ILE A 11 36.50 20.91 15.62
C ILE A 11 36.14 19.42 15.56
N GLN A 12 36.91 18.57 16.26
CA GLN A 12 36.65 17.13 16.29
C GLN A 12 35.30 16.79 16.92
N ASP A 13 34.92 17.48 18.00
CA ASP A 13 33.65 17.26 18.68
C ASP A 13 32.46 17.67 17.82
N VAL A 14 32.52 18.82 17.16
CA VAL A 14 31.50 19.26 16.19
C VAL A 14 31.39 18.25 15.04
N GLY A 15 32.51 17.77 14.51
CA GLY A 15 32.53 16.72 13.47
C GLY A 15 31.89 15.41 13.93
N ARG A 16 32.15 14.98 15.16
CA ARG A 16 31.53 13.79 15.77
C ARG A 16 30.03 13.96 15.96
N GLN A 17 29.59 15.12 16.44
CA GLN A 17 28.17 15.43 16.62
C GLN A 17 27.42 15.42 15.28
N ALA A 18 27.95 16.10 14.25
CA ALA A 18 27.37 16.09 12.91
C ALA A 18 27.30 14.67 12.33
N SER A 19 28.39 13.89 12.44
CA SER A 19 28.40 12.49 12.00
C SER A 19 27.36 11.63 12.72
N SER A 20 27.20 11.83 14.03
CA SER A 20 26.19 11.14 14.85
C SER A 20 24.76 11.48 14.42
N LEU A 21 24.45 12.76 14.22
CA LEU A 21 23.13 13.21 13.74
C LEU A 21 22.80 12.61 12.38
N ARG A 22 23.75 12.61 11.44
CA ARG A 22 23.58 12.04 10.11
C ARG A 22 23.31 10.53 10.14
N LYS A 23 24.08 9.78 10.94
CA LYS A 23 23.82 8.35 11.14
C LYS A 23 22.42 8.09 11.70
N LYS A 24 21.94 8.93 12.61
CA LYS A 24 20.57 8.84 13.14
C LYS A 24 19.52 9.14 12.07
N ILE A 25 19.70 10.21 11.29
CA ILE A 25 18.79 10.57 10.18
C ILE A 25 18.69 9.42 9.19
N GLU A 26 19.82 8.88 8.73
CA GLU A 26 19.84 7.76 7.78
C GLU A 26 19.17 6.51 8.34
N ARG A 27 19.39 6.20 9.62
CA ARG A 27 18.70 5.10 10.29
C ARG A 27 17.18 5.31 10.32
N LEU A 28 16.70 6.50 10.66
CA LEU A 28 15.26 6.79 10.69
C LEU A 28 14.65 6.76 9.29
N LYS A 29 15.37 7.24 8.26
CA LYS A 29 14.92 7.15 6.86
C LYS A 29 14.75 5.70 6.39
N ARG A 30 15.70 4.83 6.73
CA ARG A 30 15.59 3.38 6.46
C ARG A 30 14.43 2.74 7.21
N GLN A 31 14.18 3.12 8.47
CA GLN A 31 13.03 2.64 9.22
C GLN A 31 11.71 3.09 8.60
N ARG A 32 11.63 4.34 8.14
CA ARG A 32 10.47 4.88 7.43
C ARG A 32 10.19 4.09 6.14
N GLU A 33 11.22 3.86 5.33
CA GLU A 33 11.12 3.08 4.08
C GLU A 33 10.72 1.62 4.37
N SER A 34 11.30 1.02 5.41
CA SER A 34 10.93 -0.32 5.88
C SER A 34 9.45 -0.39 6.26
N LEU A 35 8.89 0.61 6.96
CA LEU A 35 7.46 0.64 7.29
C LEU A 35 6.54 0.77 6.06
N GLU A 36 6.98 1.48 5.03
CA GLU A 36 6.21 1.63 3.78
C GLU A 36 6.17 0.32 2.97
N THR A 37 7.26 -0.45 3.03
CA THR A 37 7.46 -1.67 2.22
C THR A 37 7.20 -2.97 2.96
N ALA A 38 7.06 -2.92 4.30
CA ALA A 38 6.87 -4.10 5.12
C ALA A 38 5.61 -4.88 4.72
N ALA A 39 5.70 -6.20 4.72
CA ALA A 39 4.55 -7.08 4.53
C ALA A 39 3.45 -6.79 5.55
N LEU A 40 2.20 -6.96 5.15
CA LEU A 40 1.06 -6.86 6.06
C LEU A 40 1.02 -8.06 7.00
N PRO A 41 0.35 -7.96 8.15
CA PRO A 41 -0.05 -9.14 8.90
C PRO A 41 -0.94 -10.05 8.04
N ARG A 42 -0.79 -11.38 8.18
CA ARG A 42 -1.57 -12.38 7.44
C ARG A 42 -3.08 -12.14 7.54
N SER A 43 -3.56 -11.82 8.73
CA SER A 43 -4.97 -11.54 8.99
C SER A 43 -5.47 -10.34 8.16
N GLU A 44 -4.73 -9.23 8.15
CA GLU A 44 -5.12 -8.04 7.37
C GLU A 44 -5.07 -8.31 5.86
N PHE A 45 -4.08 -9.07 5.40
CA PHE A 45 -4.02 -9.47 4.00
C PHE A 45 -5.23 -10.33 3.61
N ALA A 46 -5.60 -11.30 4.45
CA ALA A 46 -6.80 -12.10 4.24
C ALA A 46 -8.09 -11.25 4.28
N ASP A 47 -8.18 -10.30 5.21
CA ASP A 47 -9.30 -9.38 5.31
C ASP A 47 -9.42 -8.51 4.04
N MET A 48 -8.31 -8.00 3.50
CA MET A 48 -8.31 -7.26 2.23
C MET A 48 -8.81 -8.11 1.05
N LEU A 49 -8.45 -9.40 1.00
CA LEU A 49 -8.99 -10.31 -0.03
C LEU A 49 -10.50 -10.54 0.18
N CYS A 50 -10.95 -10.65 1.43
CA CYS A 50 -12.37 -10.77 1.75
C CYS A 50 -13.16 -9.51 1.37
N GLU A 51 -12.61 -8.32 1.59
CA GLU A 51 -13.21 -7.05 1.16
C GLU A 51 -13.34 -6.97 -0.36
N MET A 52 -12.35 -7.50 -1.11
CA MET A 52 -12.42 -7.57 -2.57
C MET A 52 -13.57 -8.48 -3.05
N VAL A 53 -13.79 -9.62 -2.38
CA VAL A 53 -14.94 -10.50 -2.65
C VAL A 53 -16.25 -9.76 -2.41
N ASP A 54 -16.32 -8.98 -1.34
CA ASP A 54 -17.51 -8.20 -0.97
C ASP A 54 -17.84 -7.14 -2.00
N ALA A 55 -16.86 -6.29 -2.32
CA ALA A 55 -17.02 -5.23 -3.31
C ALA A 55 -17.41 -5.79 -4.69
N SER A 56 -16.91 -6.98 -5.04
CA SER A 56 -17.28 -7.63 -6.30
C SER A 56 -18.70 -8.21 -6.25
N GLY A 57 -19.07 -8.85 -5.14
CA GLY A 57 -20.40 -9.43 -4.94
C GLY A 57 -21.52 -8.37 -4.85
N GLU A 58 -21.24 -7.16 -4.36
CA GLU A 58 -22.23 -6.08 -4.32
C GLU A 58 -22.76 -5.68 -5.71
N ARG A 59 -21.95 -5.82 -6.77
CA ARG A 59 -22.39 -5.57 -8.15
C ARG A 59 -23.54 -6.50 -8.56
N PHE A 60 -23.55 -7.74 -8.07
CA PHE A 60 -24.65 -8.65 -8.32
C PHE A 60 -25.96 -8.12 -7.74
N LEU A 61 -25.95 -7.60 -6.51
CA LEU A 61 -27.16 -7.04 -5.90
C LEU A 61 -27.72 -5.86 -6.69
N LEU A 62 -26.86 -5.01 -7.25
CA LEU A 62 -27.31 -3.91 -8.12
C LEU A 62 -28.01 -4.43 -9.37
N ASN A 63 -27.42 -5.44 -10.02
CA ASN A 63 -27.98 -6.06 -11.23
C ASN A 63 -29.28 -6.83 -10.94
N LEU A 64 -29.33 -7.57 -9.84
CA LEU A 64 -30.50 -8.29 -9.39
C LEU A 64 -31.63 -7.31 -9.05
N ASN A 65 -31.34 -6.24 -8.31
CA ASN A 65 -32.32 -5.19 -8.00
C ASN A 65 -32.86 -4.51 -9.25
N ALA A 66 -32.00 -4.21 -10.24
CA ALA A 66 -32.44 -3.67 -11.52
C ALA A 66 -33.40 -4.64 -12.24
N SER A 67 -33.07 -5.93 -12.25
CA SER A 67 -33.93 -6.98 -12.82
C SER A 67 -35.26 -7.12 -12.09
N VAL A 68 -35.26 -7.12 -10.75
CA VAL A 68 -36.47 -7.15 -9.92
C VAL A 68 -37.34 -5.92 -10.15
N ARG A 69 -36.75 -4.71 -10.19
CA ARG A 69 -37.48 -3.47 -10.50
C ARG A 69 -38.13 -3.52 -11.88
N HIS A 70 -37.42 -4.04 -12.88
CA HIS A 70 -37.98 -4.19 -14.22
C HIS A 70 -39.23 -5.08 -14.24
N MET A 71 -39.23 -6.14 -13.43
CA MET A 71 -40.38 -7.03 -13.30
C MET A 71 -41.53 -6.37 -12.53
N TYR A 72 -41.21 -5.69 -11.42
CA TYR A 72 -42.19 -4.96 -10.61
C TYR A 72 -43.00 -3.94 -11.44
N HIS A 73 -42.35 -3.22 -12.37
CA HIS A 73 -43.02 -2.23 -13.22
C HIS A 73 -43.81 -2.81 -14.40
N LYS A 74 -43.84 -4.14 -14.58
CA LYS A 74 -44.55 -4.81 -15.67
C LYS A 74 -45.57 -5.82 -15.11
N PRO A 75 -46.78 -5.38 -14.74
CA PRO A 75 -47.75 -6.20 -14.01
C PRO A 75 -48.26 -7.43 -14.79
N ASN A 76 -48.13 -7.45 -16.11
CA ASN A 76 -48.56 -8.57 -16.96
C ASN A 76 -47.43 -9.56 -17.30
N ILE A 77 -46.29 -9.50 -16.61
CA ILE A 77 -45.25 -10.53 -16.79
C ILE A 77 -45.72 -11.84 -16.18
N ASP A 78 -45.80 -12.88 -17.00
CA ASP A 78 -45.90 -14.26 -16.52
C ASP A 78 -44.57 -14.68 -15.90
N ILE A 79 -44.51 -14.64 -14.57
CA ILE A 79 -43.35 -15.06 -13.78
C ILE A 79 -43.19 -16.58 -13.79
N GLN A 80 -44.29 -17.34 -13.93
CA GLN A 80 -44.26 -18.80 -13.91
C GLN A 80 -43.75 -19.36 -15.24
N GLY A 81 -44.12 -18.74 -16.37
CA GLY A 81 -43.65 -19.11 -17.70
C GLY A 81 -42.25 -18.58 -18.05
N ARG A 82 -41.73 -17.58 -17.31
CA ARG A 82 -40.36 -17.08 -17.47
C ARG A 82 -39.46 -17.65 -16.38
N HIS A 83 -38.64 -18.64 -16.73
CA HIS A 83 -37.54 -19.08 -15.89
C HIS A 83 -36.54 -17.94 -15.68
N ILE A 84 -36.72 -17.18 -14.59
CA ILE A 84 -35.72 -16.20 -14.15
C ILE A 84 -34.55 -17.01 -13.63
N ASN A 85 -33.48 -17.05 -14.41
CA ASN A 85 -32.24 -17.61 -13.93
C ASN A 85 -31.59 -16.59 -13.00
N VAL A 86 -31.83 -16.73 -11.69
CA VAL A 86 -31.29 -15.88 -10.63
C VAL A 86 -29.76 -15.86 -10.67
N LEU A 87 -29.14 -16.95 -11.12
CA LEU A 87 -27.70 -17.08 -11.26
C LEU A 87 -27.16 -16.42 -12.53
N THR A 88 -28.01 -16.05 -13.49
CA THR A 88 -27.62 -15.31 -14.70
C THR A 88 -28.48 -14.06 -14.87
N ALA A 89 -28.85 -13.41 -13.76
CA ALA A 89 -29.78 -12.27 -13.70
C ALA A 89 -29.24 -10.97 -14.35
N THR A 90 -28.68 -11.09 -15.54
CA THR A 90 -28.53 -10.03 -16.53
C THR A 90 -29.63 -10.25 -17.58
N GLY A 91 -30.37 -9.17 -17.87
CA GLY A 91 -31.59 -9.17 -18.67
C GLY A 91 -31.56 -10.01 -19.96
N ALA A 92 -32.76 -10.42 -20.36
CA ALA A 92 -33.06 -11.22 -21.54
C ALA A 92 -32.23 -10.80 -22.77
N GLY A 93 -31.25 -11.62 -23.17
CA GLY A 93 -30.52 -11.45 -24.43
C GLY A 93 -29.04 -11.84 -24.43
N GLY A 94 -28.38 -11.90 -23.27
CA GLY A 94 -27.01 -12.40 -23.15
C GLY A 94 -26.99 -13.88 -22.78
N GLY A 95 -26.06 -14.67 -23.32
CA GLY A 95 -25.97 -16.12 -23.09
C GLY A 95 -26.02 -16.51 -21.61
N HIS A 96 -26.35 -17.78 -21.34
CA HIS A 96 -26.45 -18.38 -20.00
C HIS A 96 -25.09 -18.49 -19.26
N GLN A 97 -24.30 -17.43 -19.31
CA GLN A 97 -23.02 -17.33 -18.65
C GLN A 97 -23.25 -16.90 -17.19
N LEU A 98 -22.69 -17.70 -16.31
CA LEU A 98 -22.62 -17.43 -14.89
C LEU A 98 -21.59 -16.33 -14.67
N HIS A 99 -22.03 -15.13 -14.28
CA HIS A 99 -21.12 -14.04 -13.96
C HIS A 99 -20.40 -14.33 -12.65
N GLN A 100 -19.11 -14.00 -12.60
CA GLN A 100 -18.26 -14.27 -11.43
C GLN A 100 -18.82 -13.60 -10.17
N GLU A 101 -19.34 -12.38 -10.30
CA GLU A 101 -19.94 -11.60 -9.21
C GLU A 101 -21.09 -12.34 -8.54
N ASN A 102 -21.85 -13.13 -9.29
CA ASN A 102 -22.99 -13.89 -8.79
C ASN A 102 -22.50 -15.03 -7.89
N LEU A 103 -21.43 -15.71 -8.28
CA LEU A 103 -20.77 -16.73 -7.46
C LEU A 103 -20.16 -16.12 -6.20
N LEU A 104 -19.50 -14.96 -6.33
CA LEU A 104 -18.88 -14.26 -5.20
C LEU A 104 -19.91 -13.81 -4.18
N TRP A 105 -21.13 -13.45 -4.61
CA TRP A 105 -22.22 -13.11 -3.70
C TRP A 105 -22.86 -14.35 -3.07
N VAL A 106 -23.19 -15.36 -3.88
CA VAL A 106 -23.89 -16.59 -3.39
C VAL A 106 -23.02 -17.40 -2.44
N PHE A 107 -21.73 -17.55 -2.75
CA PHE A 107 -20.77 -18.33 -1.95
C PHE A 107 -19.81 -17.45 -1.17
N ARG A 108 -20.23 -16.22 -0.83
CA ARG A 108 -19.40 -15.19 -0.18
C ARG A 108 -18.65 -15.75 1.02
N ASP A 109 -19.37 -16.38 1.94
CA ASP A 109 -18.79 -16.83 3.21
C ASP A 109 -17.84 -18.02 2.99
N GLN A 110 -18.21 -18.98 2.14
CA GLN A 110 -17.35 -20.14 1.83
C GLN A 110 -16.06 -19.72 1.11
N ILE A 111 -16.14 -18.75 0.21
CA ILE A 111 -14.99 -18.21 -0.51
C ILE A 111 -14.08 -17.47 0.47
N LYS A 112 -14.62 -16.65 1.37
CA LYS A 112 -13.84 -15.97 2.41
C LYS A 112 -13.13 -16.94 3.35
N ASP A 113 -13.83 -17.97 3.81
CA ASP A 113 -13.24 -19.00 4.66
C ASP A 113 -12.12 -19.75 3.93
N ALA A 114 -12.31 -20.06 2.66
CA ALA A 114 -11.29 -20.68 1.82
C ALA A 114 -10.08 -19.76 1.62
N LEU A 115 -10.30 -18.45 1.40
CA LEU A 115 -9.22 -17.46 1.26
C LEU A 115 -8.41 -17.32 2.54
N ARG A 116 -9.05 -17.24 3.72
CA ARG A 116 -8.34 -17.21 5.01
C ARG A 116 -7.44 -18.44 5.17
N LYS A 117 -7.99 -19.64 4.94
CA LYS A 117 -7.23 -20.89 4.98
C LYS A 117 -6.08 -20.90 3.98
N ALA A 118 -6.29 -20.39 2.77
CA ALA A 118 -5.24 -20.31 1.76
C ALA A 118 -4.09 -19.38 2.18
N VAL A 119 -4.40 -18.23 2.80
CA VAL A 119 -3.40 -17.31 3.35
C VAL A 119 -2.64 -17.96 4.52
N ASP A 120 -3.31 -18.72 5.37
CA ASP A 120 -2.67 -19.45 6.47
C ASP A 120 -1.72 -20.55 5.95
N LEU A 121 -2.08 -21.19 4.84
CA LEU A 121 -1.28 -22.23 4.21
C LEU A 121 -0.16 -21.71 3.29
N LEU A 122 -0.03 -20.39 3.12
CA LEU A 122 1.01 -19.82 2.25
C LEU A 122 2.40 -20.10 2.86
N PRO A 123 3.26 -20.88 2.18
CA PRO A 123 4.54 -21.31 2.74
C PRO A 123 5.55 -20.16 2.80
N ASP A 124 5.52 -19.27 1.81
CA ASP A 124 6.51 -18.19 1.63
C ASP A 124 6.00 -16.84 2.14
N TYR A 125 5.08 -16.82 3.11
CA TYR A 125 4.67 -15.56 3.73
C TYR A 125 5.82 -15.02 4.58
N PRO A 126 6.19 -13.73 4.48
CA PRO A 126 7.30 -13.18 5.25
C PRO A 126 7.13 -13.37 6.76
N ASP A 127 8.19 -13.84 7.42
CA ASP A 127 8.24 -13.97 8.88
C ASP A 127 8.23 -12.59 9.56
N GLU A 128 8.93 -11.63 8.96
CA GLU A 128 8.94 -10.24 9.40
C GLU A 128 7.76 -9.48 8.78
N VAL A 129 6.69 -9.36 9.57
CA VAL A 129 5.54 -8.53 9.22
C VAL A 129 5.65 -7.15 9.86
N GLY A 130 5.22 -6.13 9.11
CA GLY A 130 5.12 -4.77 9.61
C GLY A 130 3.92 -4.61 10.56
N PRO A 131 3.80 -3.43 11.19
CA PRO A 131 2.63 -3.11 11.99
C PRO A 131 1.35 -3.09 11.13
N PRO A 132 0.17 -3.19 11.79
CA PRO A 132 -1.14 -3.05 11.15
C PRO A 132 -1.21 -1.86 10.21
N LYS A 133 -1.87 -2.01 9.06
CA LYS A 133 -1.98 -0.99 8.01
C LYS A 133 -2.52 0.34 8.55
N ALA A 134 -3.47 0.28 9.48
CA ALA A 134 -4.08 1.46 10.09
C ALA A 134 -3.08 2.28 10.93
N GLU A 135 -2.07 1.64 11.52
CA GLU A 135 -1.08 2.29 12.39
C GLU A 135 0.10 2.89 11.61
N ARG A 136 0.41 2.34 10.42
CA ARG A 136 1.54 2.76 9.59
C ARG A 136 1.59 4.28 9.33
N PRO A 137 0.50 4.96 8.93
CA PRO A 137 0.55 6.39 8.65
C PRO A 137 0.94 7.23 9.86
N ALA A 138 0.50 6.83 11.05
CA ALA A 138 0.83 7.53 12.30
C ALA A 138 2.31 7.36 12.65
N LEU A 139 2.86 6.14 12.49
CA LEU A 139 4.27 5.85 12.71
C LEU A 139 5.18 6.57 11.70
N ILE A 140 4.82 6.55 10.42
CA ILE A 140 5.55 7.28 9.36
C ILE A 140 5.57 8.78 9.68
N LYS A 141 4.41 9.36 10.02
CA LYS A 141 4.32 10.77 10.40
C LYS A 141 5.17 11.13 11.62
N LYS A 142 5.30 10.21 12.58
CA LYS A 142 6.19 10.39 13.74
C LYS A 142 7.65 10.40 13.29
N LEU A 143 8.07 9.44 12.47
CA LEU A 143 9.43 9.38 11.93
C LEU A 143 9.76 10.62 11.09
N ASP A 144 8.83 11.10 10.25
CA ASP A 144 9.02 12.30 9.43
C ASP A 144 9.29 13.54 10.29
N LYS A 145 8.56 13.69 11.41
CA LYS A 145 8.80 14.78 12.36
C LYS A 145 10.17 14.67 13.02
N GLU A 146 10.57 13.48 13.44
CA GLU A 146 11.88 13.25 14.06
C GLU A 146 13.03 13.50 13.07
N ILE A 147 12.89 13.04 11.83
CA ILE A 147 13.84 13.30 10.74
C ILE A 147 13.96 14.81 10.51
N ALA A 148 12.85 15.52 10.32
CA ALA A 148 12.85 16.96 10.08
C ALA A 148 13.51 17.74 11.23
N ASN A 149 13.28 17.32 12.48
CA ASN A 149 13.92 17.93 13.64
C ASN A 149 15.44 17.70 13.66
N LEU A 150 15.89 16.48 13.38
CA LEU A 150 17.33 16.17 13.32
C LEU A 150 18.02 16.87 12.15
N GLU A 151 17.35 17.00 11.01
CA GLU A 151 17.85 17.74 9.84
C GLU A 151 18.00 19.23 10.15
N ARG A 152 17.06 19.83 10.89
CA ARG A 152 17.19 21.20 11.40
C ARG A 152 18.40 21.33 12.35
N GLN A 153 18.57 20.42 13.29
CA GLN A 153 19.72 20.43 14.22
C GLN A 153 21.06 20.30 13.49
N ASP A 154 21.15 19.41 12.49
CA ASP A 154 22.37 19.27 11.68
C ASP A 154 22.63 20.52 10.83
N ALA A 155 21.58 21.19 10.33
CA ALA A 155 21.72 22.47 9.62
C ALA A 155 22.21 23.60 10.54
N GLU A 156 21.65 23.73 11.73
CA GLU A 156 22.07 24.72 12.74
C GLU A 156 23.52 24.49 13.17
N LEU A 157 23.91 23.23 13.44
CA LEU A 157 25.29 22.88 13.81
C LEU A 157 26.28 23.23 12.69
N ARG A 158 25.91 23.00 11.42
CA ARG A 158 26.72 23.40 10.27
C ARG A 158 26.85 24.92 10.15
N GLN A 159 25.76 25.66 10.33
CA GLN A 159 25.80 27.12 10.28
C GLN A 159 26.70 27.69 11.38
N GLN A 160 26.63 27.14 12.59
CA GLN A 160 27.51 27.51 13.70
C GLN A 160 28.98 27.19 13.41
N ALA A 161 29.25 26.02 12.82
CA ALA A 161 30.60 25.63 12.43
C ALA A 161 31.17 26.52 11.32
N GLU A 162 30.38 26.82 10.28
CA GLU A 162 30.75 27.72 9.20
C GLU A 162 31.06 29.13 9.72
N ALA A 163 30.24 29.65 10.66
CA ALA A 163 30.48 30.93 11.33
C ALA A 163 31.78 30.95 12.16
N ALA A 164 32.20 29.78 12.67
CA ALA A 164 33.47 29.59 13.37
C ALA A 164 34.66 29.31 12.42
N GLY A 165 34.44 29.34 11.09
CA GLY A 165 35.47 29.04 10.09
C GLY A 165 35.76 27.54 9.89
N ILE A 166 34.90 26.67 10.41
CA ILE A 166 35.05 25.21 10.33
C ILE A 166 34.16 24.67 9.21
N GLN A 167 34.75 24.06 8.18
CA GLN A 167 33.98 23.44 7.10
C GLN A 167 33.60 22.00 7.45
N ILE A 168 32.31 21.75 7.69
CA ILE A 168 31.77 20.39 7.79
C ILE A 168 31.25 19.97 6.41
N GLY A 169 31.78 18.88 5.85
CA GLY A 169 31.39 18.41 4.51
C GLY A 169 29.86 18.24 4.36
N ARG A 170 29.30 18.76 3.25
CA ARG A 170 27.86 18.64 2.93
C ARG A 170 27.54 17.21 2.50
N ILE A 171 26.39 16.70 2.97
CA ILE A 171 25.80 15.50 2.38
C ILE A 171 25.27 15.89 1.00
N LYS A 172 25.74 15.19 -0.04
CA LYS A 172 25.09 15.21 -1.34
C LYS A 172 23.71 14.56 -1.13
N PRO A 173 22.59 15.23 -1.46
CA PRO A 173 21.28 14.61 -1.34
C PRO A 173 21.33 13.25 -2.05
N PRO A 174 20.77 12.18 -1.48
CA PRO A 174 20.66 10.93 -2.21
C PRO A 174 19.95 11.25 -3.51
N GLU A 175 20.59 10.93 -4.64
CA GLU A 175 19.89 10.89 -5.93
C GLU A 175 18.63 10.07 -5.70
N ARG A 176 17.46 10.70 -5.83
CA ARG A 176 16.20 9.97 -5.85
C ARG A 176 16.34 8.99 -7.01
N GLN A 177 16.64 7.73 -6.71
CA GLN A 177 16.51 6.68 -7.69
C GLN A 177 15.01 6.65 -7.99
N GLU A 178 14.62 7.16 -9.16
CA GLU A 178 13.30 6.94 -9.76
C GLU A 178 13.16 5.44 -10.07
N LYS A 179 13.15 4.61 -9.04
CA LYS A 179 12.73 3.22 -9.12
C LYS A 179 11.26 3.21 -8.78
N TYR A 180 10.49 2.51 -9.60
CA TYR A 180 9.03 2.45 -9.62
C TYR A 180 8.29 3.52 -10.43
N ALA A 181 8.78 3.78 -11.65
CA ALA A 181 7.88 3.87 -12.81
C ALA A 181 7.57 2.45 -13.34
N GLY A 182 7.22 1.54 -12.42
CA GLY A 182 6.78 0.18 -12.73
C GLY A 182 5.36 0.24 -13.28
N GLY A 183 5.23 0.76 -14.50
CA GLY A 183 4.03 0.54 -15.29
C GLY A 183 3.82 -0.96 -15.41
N ILE A 184 2.69 -1.44 -14.90
CA ILE A 184 2.19 -2.79 -15.17
C ILE A 184 2.32 -2.98 -16.70
N PRO A 185 3.08 -3.97 -17.20
CA PRO A 185 3.14 -4.22 -18.64
C PRO A 185 1.75 -4.60 -19.11
N GLY A 186 1.06 -3.62 -19.68
CA GLY A 186 -0.27 -3.80 -20.26
C GLY A 186 -0.15 -4.75 -21.44
N ASN A 187 -0.75 -5.93 -21.28
CA ASN A 187 -1.16 -6.87 -22.33
C ASN A 187 -1.41 -6.17 -23.67
N ARG A 188 -0.44 -6.18 -24.59
CA ARG A 188 -0.58 -5.65 -25.96
C ARG A 188 -0.32 -6.68 -27.06
N GLU A 189 -0.23 -7.97 -26.74
CA GLU A 189 0.10 -9.01 -27.73
C GLU A 189 -1.01 -10.01 -28.08
N ALA A 190 -2.28 -9.74 -27.77
CA ALA A 190 -3.38 -10.66 -28.11
C ALA A 190 -4.29 -10.22 -29.27
N ALA A 191 -3.85 -9.32 -30.15
CA ALA A 191 -4.68 -8.80 -31.25
C ALA A 191 -4.00 -8.84 -32.63
N LYS A 192 -3.28 -9.91 -32.97
CA LYS A 192 -2.90 -10.21 -34.36
C LYS A 192 -2.82 -11.71 -34.60
N ALA A 193 -3.98 -12.38 -34.59
CA ALA A 193 -4.15 -13.63 -35.31
C ALA A 193 -5.64 -13.93 -35.42
N LYS A 194 -6.22 -13.65 -36.59
CA LYS A 194 -7.15 -14.57 -37.25
C LYS A 194 -7.30 -14.17 -38.74
N PRO A 195 -7.57 -15.18 -39.58
CA PRO A 195 -7.09 -15.30 -40.97
C PRO A 195 -7.81 -14.41 -41.98
#